data_AF-A0A918VPX6-F1
#
_entry.id   AF-A0A918VPX6-F1
#
_cell.length_a   1.000
_cell.length_b   1.000
_cell.length_c   1.000
_cell.angle_alpha   90.00
_cell.angle_beta   90.00
_cell.angle_gamma   90.00
#
_symmetry.space_group_name_H-M   'P 1'
#
loop_
_entity.id
_entity.type
_entity.pdbx_description
1 polymer ?
#
loop_
_entity_poly.entity_id
_entity_poly.type
_entity_poly.pdbx_seq_one_letter_code
_entity_poly.pdbx_strand_id
1 'polypeptide(L)'
;MDFSEMFFQNWSGIVRTLIVGVLAYLTLVLFLRISGKRTLAKLNAFDLVVTVALGSTLSAILLQESIALAEGALALALLISLQFLVTFISVRSRPFAHVMRSDPTLLAHKGEYCAGALKRERVTLEEAESALRAGGAQEVSAVQSMVLESDGTISVVLK
;
A
#
# COMPACT_ATOMS: atom_id res chain seq x y z
N MET A 1 22.19 16.21 -28.87
CA MET A 1 22.22 15.61 -27.52
C MET A 1 23.56 14.92 -27.42
N ASP A 2 24.45 15.42 -26.57
CA ASP A 2 25.81 14.86 -26.44
C ASP A 2 25.73 13.51 -25.73
N PHE A 3 26.16 12.44 -26.41
CA PHE A 3 26.14 11.09 -25.85
C PHE A 3 27.07 10.97 -24.63
N SER A 4 28.16 11.73 -24.56
CA SER A 4 29.08 11.77 -23.43
C SER A 4 28.41 12.28 -22.15
N GLU A 5 27.59 13.34 -22.25
CA GLU A 5 26.85 13.90 -21.12
C GLU A 5 25.70 13.00 -20.64
N MET A 6 25.24 12.04 -21.47
CA MET A 6 24.28 11.02 -21.04
C MET A 6 24.93 9.92 -20.19
N PHE A 7 26.19 9.57 -20.44
CA PHE A 7 26.89 8.51 -19.72
C PHE A 7 27.65 9.02 -18.50
N PHE A 8 28.18 10.25 -18.54
CA PHE A 8 29.03 10.76 -17.48
C PHE A 8 28.99 12.29 -17.41
N GLN A 9 28.39 12.82 -16.36
CA GLN A 9 28.40 14.27 -16.10
C GLN A 9 29.55 14.68 -15.19
N ASN A 10 29.61 14.15 -13.96
CA ASN A 10 30.64 14.56 -12.98
C ASN A 10 30.89 13.50 -11.89
N TRP A 11 32.13 13.39 -11.42
CA TRP A 11 32.54 12.46 -10.35
C TRP A 11 32.04 12.88 -8.95
N SER A 12 31.84 14.18 -8.73
CA SER A 12 31.24 14.73 -7.51
C SER A 12 29.80 14.27 -7.32
N GLY A 13 29.00 14.24 -8.40
CA GLY A 13 27.62 13.76 -8.39
C GLY A 13 27.56 12.29 -7.98
N ILE A 14 28.42 11.45 -8.55
CA ILE A 14 28.47 10.01 -8.26
C ILE A 14 28.85 9.73 -6.80
N VAL A 15 29.88 10.41 -6.27
CA VAL A 15 30.29 10.28 -4.86
C VAL A 15 29.18 10.79 -3.92
N ARG A 16 28.54 11.91 -4.26
CA ARG A 16 27.39 12.44 -3.50
C ARG A 16 26.26 11.41 -3.48
N THR A 17 25.81 10.92 -4.63
CA THR A 17 24.72 9.93 -4.72
C THR A 17 25.05 8.66 -3.94
N LEU A 18 26.30 8.21 -3.95
CA LEU A 18 26.70 7.03 -3.19
C LEU A 18 26.60 7.27 -1.67
N ILE A 19 27.13 8.38 -1.15
CA ILE A 19 27.07 8.69 0.29
C ILE A 19 25.63 9.02 0.73
N VAL A 20 24.99 9.95 0.03
CA VAL A 20 23.61 10.38 0.28
C VAL A 20 22.66 9.21 0.20
N GLY A 21 22.81 8.36 -0.82
CA GLY A 21 21.91 7.25 -1.05
C GLY A 21 22.04 6.14 -0.05
N VAL A 22 23.25 5.82 0.39
CA VAL A 22 23.45 4.87 1.49
C VAL A 22 22.80 5.41 2.78
N LEU A 23 22.99 6.69 3.11
CA LEU A 23 22.39 7.30 4.30
C LEU A 23 20.86 7.36 4.23
N ALA A 24 20.31 7.77 3.09
CA ALA A 24 18.87 7.85 2.89
C ALA A 24 18.21 6.46 2.91
N TYR A 25 18.86 5.45 2.31
CA TYR A 25 18.40 4.07 2.37
C TYR A 25 18.41 3.52 3.80
N LEU A 26 19.52 3.70 4.54
CA LEU A 26 19.62 3.28 5.94
C LEU A 26 18.56 3.96 6.80
N THR A 27 18.33 5.25 6.57
CA THR A 27 17.28 6.03 7.25
C THR A 27 15.91 5.44 6.97
N LEU A 28 15.57 5.22 5.70
CA LEU A 28 14.29 4.62 5.31
C LEU A 28 14.09 3.23 5.94
N VAL A 29 15.11 2.36 5.88
CA VAL A 29 15.05 1.01 6.46
C VAL A 29 14.87 1.05 7.98
N LEU A 30 15.61 1.92 8.67
CA LEU A 30 15.48 2.10 10.11
C LEU A 30 14.05 2.52 10.48
N PHE A 31 13.51 3.50 9.77
CA PHE A 31 12.15 3.98 9.99
C PHE A 31 11.08 2.95 9.66
N LEU A 32 11.20 2.21 8.55
CA LEU A 32 10.30 1.11 8.22
C LEU A 32 10.31 0.02 9.30
N ARG A 33 11.50 -0.27 9.87
CA ARG A 33 11.64 -1.23 10.96
C ARG A 33 10.95 -0.75 12.25
N ILE A 34 11.00 0.55 12.55
CA ILE A 34 10.30 1.16 13.69
C ILE A 34 8.78 1.14 13.47
N SER A 35 8.32 1.35 12.23
CA SER A 35 6.89 1.33 11.86
C SER A 35 6.22 -0.04 12.09
N GLY A 36 7.01 -1.11 12.19
CA GLY A 36 6.58 -2.40 12.74
C GLY A 36 6.11 -3.44 11.72
N LYS A 37 5.97 -4.69 12.17
CA LYS A 37 5.77 -5.91 11.35
C LYS A 37 4.41 -6.01 10.61
N ARG A 38 3.47 -5.08 10.85
CA ARG A 38 2.09 -5.18 10.34
C ARG A 38 1.91 -4.57 8.94
N THR A 39 2.84 -3.75 8.49
CA THR A 39 2.73 -2.98 7.24
C THR A 39 2.80 -3.84 5.97
N LEU A 40 3.26 -5.10 6.05
CA LEU A 40 3.59 -5.89 4.86
C LEU A 40 2.57 -6.97 4.46
N ALA A 41 1.59 -7.31 5.31
CA ALA A 41 0.77 -8.51 5.06
C ALA A 41 -0.59 -8.26 4.38
N LYS A 42 -1.17 -7.06 4.53
CA LYS A 42 -2.40 -6.61 3.86
C LYS A 42 -2.36 -5.09 3.75
N LEU A 43 -1.70 -4.58 2.71
CA LEU A 43 -1.63 -3.14 2.46
C LEU A 43 -3.04 -2.64 2.12
N ASN A 44 -3.57 -1.76 2.95
CA ASN A 44 -4.74 -0.98 2.55
C ASN A 44 -4.32 0.05 1.49
N ALA A 45 -5.26 0.58 0.71
CA ALA A 45 -5.01 1.61 -0.30
C ALA A 45 -4.22 2.80 0.26
N PHE A 46 -4.47 3.18 1.52
CA PHE A 46 -3.70 4.22 2.21
C PHE A 46 -2.21 3.86 2.40
N ASP A 47 -1.91 2.63 2.82
CA ASP A 47 -0.53 2.18 3.03
C ASP A 47 0.24 2.13 1.69
N LEU A 48 -0.45 1.80 0.60
CA LEU A 48 0.09 1.85 -0.76
C LEU A 48 0.46 3.30 -1.15
N VAL A 49 -0.44 4.27 -0.95
CA VAL A 49 -0.19 5.69 -1.26
C VAL A 49 1.04 6.21 -0.51
N VAL A 50 1.15 5.89 0.79
CA VAL A 50 2.31 6.30 1.60
C VAL A 50 3.60 5.63 1.11
N THR A 51 3.54 4.34 0.78
CA THR A 51 4.70 3.61 0.25
C THR A 51 5.21 4.23 -1.05
N VAL A 52 4.30 4.58 -1.96
CA VAL A 52 4.64 5.28 -3.21
C VAL A 52 5.21 6.68 -2.93
N ALA A 53 4.63 7.42 -1.99
CA ALA A 53 5.14 8.73 -1.59
C ALA A 53 6.56 8.65 -1.03
N LEU A 54 6.85 7.69 -0.13
CA LEU A 54 8.18 7.47 0.43
C LEU A 54 9.22 7.12 -0.66
N GLY A 55 8.85 6.27 -1.61
CA GLY A 55 9.71 5.92 -2.74
C GLY A 55 9.99 7.13 -3.64
N SER A 56 8.96 7.93 -3.94
CA SER A 56 9.08 9.16 -4.73
C SER A 56 9.97 10.21 -4.04
N THR A 57 9.78 10.42 -2.73
CA THR A 57 10.61 11.32 -1.94
C THR A 57 12.05 10.83 -1.86
N LEU A 58 12.29 9.53 -1.65
CA LEU A 58 13.64 8.96 -1.70
C LEU A 58 14.31 9.21 -3.06
N SER A 59 13.59 8.96 -4.15
CA SER A 59 14.08 9.20 -5.51
C SER A 59 14.45 10.68 -5.72
N ALA A 60 13.60 11.60 -5.27
CA ALA A 60 13.89 13.03 -5.34
C ALA A 60 15.17 13.41 -4.57
N ILE A 61 15.38 12.88 -3.37
CA ILE A 61 16.59 13.14 -2.56
C ILE A 61 17.85 12.62 -3.27
N LEU A 62 17.75 11.48 -3.95
CA LEU A 62 18.88 10.86 -4.66
C LEU A 62 19.25 11.61 -5.95
N LEU A 63 18.24 12.03 -6.71
CA LEU A 63 18.40 12.54 -8.07
C LEU A 63 18.50 14.07 -8.14
N GLN A 64 17.89 14.80 -7.19
CA GLN A 64 17.96 16.26 -7.17
C GLN A 64 19.12 16.73 -6.31
N GLU A 65 20.11 17.36 -6.95
CA GLU A 65 21.25 17.96 -6.27
C GLU A 65 20.86 19.19 -5.43
N SER A 66 19.74 19.83 -5.77
CA SER A 66 19.20 21.00 -5.08
C SER A 66 18.57 20.69 -3.72
N ILE A 67 18.24 19.43 -3.43
CA ILE A 67 17.64 19.06 -2.14
C ILE A 67 18.76 18.80 -1.14
N ALA A 68 18.73 19.54 -0.03
CA ALA A 68 19.62 19.28 1.09
C ALA A 68 19.24 17.95 1.78
N LEU A 69 20.25 17.17 2.16
CA LEU A 69 20.06 15.91 2.90
C LEU A 69 19.15 16.06 4.13
N ALA A 70 19.30 17.17 4.85
CA ALA A 70 18.51 17.46 6.05
C ALA A 70 17.02 17.65 5.72
N GLU A 71 16.71 18.35 4.62
CA GLU A 71 15.33 18.55 4.15
C GLU A 71 14.72 17.23 3.69
N GLY A 72 15.49 16.41 2.97
CA GLY A 72 15.09 15.07 2.57
C GLY A 72 14.81 14.14 3.75
N ALA A 73 15.72 14.13 4.74
CA ALA A 73 15.56 13.34 5.95
C ALA A 73 14.34 13.80 6.77
N LEU A 74 14.11 15.11 6.87
CA LEU A 74 12.92 15.67 7.51
C LEU A 74 11.64 15.26 6.78
N ALA A 75 11.62 15.32 5.45
CA ALA A 75 10.45 14.92 4.65
C ALA A 75 10.10 13.44 4.85
N LEU A 76 11.10 12.56 4.81
CA LEU A 76 10.92 11.13 5.09
C LEU A 76 10.43 10.90 6.53
N ALA A 77 11.06 11.55 7.51
CA ALA A 77 10.67 11.44 8.92
C ALA A 77 9.23 11.93 9.14
N LEU A 78 8.81 13.02 8.48
CA LEU A 78 7.46 13.55 8.55
C LEU A 78 6.44 12.56 7.97
N LEU A 79 6.68 12.04 6.76
CA LEU A 79 5.79 11.07 6.12
C LEU A 79 5.62 9.82 6.99
N ILE A 80 6.70 9.29 7.54
CA ILE A 80 6.67 8.11 8.42
C ILE A 80 5.96 8.44 9.74
N SER A 81 6.21 9.61 10.32
CA SER A 81 5.53 10.04 11.56
C SER A 81 4.03 10.18 11.35
N LEU A 82 3.60 10.74 10.22
CA LEU A 82 2.19 10.84 9.85
C LEU A 82 1.59 9.45 9.62
N GLN A 83 2.29 8.55 8.93
CA GLN A 83 1.85 7.16 8.74
C GLN A 83 1.64 6.46 10.09
N PHE A 84 2.61 6.61 11.00
CA PHE A 84 2.52 6.04 12.34
C PHE A 84 1.34 6.64 13.11
N LEU A 85 1.15 7.96 13.05
CA LEU A 85 0.05 8.65 13.70
C LEU A 85 -1.31 8.16 13.18
N VAL A 86 -1.49 8.07 11.87
CA VAL A 86 -2.72 7.56 11.24
C VAL A 86 -2.97 6.13 11.71
N THR A 87 -1.97 5.25 11.65
CA THR A 87 -2.09 3.86 12.08
C THR A 87 -2.45 3.75 13.56
N PHE A 88 -1.80 4.55 14.41
CA PHE A 88 -2.06 4.60 15.85
C PHE A 88 -3.49 5.04 16.16
N ILE A 89 -3.98 6.09 15.49
CA ILE A 89 -5.34 6.58 15.65
C ILE A 89 -6.34 5.55 15.12
N SER A 90 -6.08 4.91 13.97
CA SER A 90 -6.96 3.87 13.41
C SER A 90 -7.11 2.67 14.34
N VAL A 91 -6.08 2.29 15.09
CA VAL A 91 -6.20 1.19 16.08
C VAL A 91 -7.01 1.62 17.31
N ARG A 92 -7.00 2.91 17.67
CA ARG A 92 -7.71 3.43 18.85
C ARG A 92 -9.16 3.83 18.57
N SER A 93 -9.45 4.27 17.35
CA SER A 93 -10.73 4.86 16.96
C SER A 93 -11.34 4.11 15.79
N ARG A 94 -12.42 3.36 16.06
CA ARG A 94 -13.23 2.68 15.04
C ARG A 94 -13.76 3.62 13.94
N PRO A 95 -14.35 4.79 14.24
CA PRO A 95 -14.83 5.69 13.17
C PRO A 95 -13.69 6.20 12.30
N PHE A 96 -12.51 6.47 12.86
CA PHE A 96 -11.34 6.85 12.06
C PHE A 96 -10.81 5.68 11.23
N ALA A 97 -10.87 4.45 11.77
CA ALA A 97 -10.55 3.25 11.02
C ALA A 97 -11.47 3.07 9.81
N HIS A 98 -12.78 3.32 9.93
CA HIS A 98 -13.73 3.25 8.81
C HIS A 98 -13.47 4.29 7.71
N VAL A 99 -12.98 5.48 8.07
CA VAL A 99 -12.62 6.51 7.07
C VAL A 99 -11.33 6.12 6.33
N MET A 100 -10.38 5.51 7.04
CA MET A 100 -9.09 5.11 6.46
C MET A 100 -9.12 3.75 5.77
N ARG A 101 -10.01 2.85 6.18
CA ARG A 101 -10.13 1.46 5.70
C ARG A 101 -11.56 1.18 5.30
N SER A 102 -11.75 0.65 4.09
CA SER A 102 -13.05 0.14 3.68
C SER A 102 -13.45 -1.05 4.53
N ASP A 103 -14.71 -1.12 4.94
CA ASP A 103 -15.21 -2.26 5.70
C ASP A 103 -15.30 -3.50 4.83
N PRO A 104 -14.98 -4.67 5.38
CA PRO A 104 -15.24 -5.92 4.70
C PRO A 104 -16.75 -6.04 4.41
N THR A 105 -17.08 -6.31 3.15
CA THR A 105 -18.48 -6.38 2.69
C THR A 105 -18.86 -7.79 2.30
N LEU A 106 -19.97 -8.27 2.83
CA LEU A 106 -20.52 -9.57 2.48
C LEU A 106 -21.10 -9.54 1.06
N LEU A 107 -20.50 -10.31 0.15
CA LEU A 107 -20.91 -10.42 -1.25
C LEU A 107 -21.85 -11.61 -1.50
N ALA A 108 -21.71 -12.70 -0.73
CA ALA A 108 -22.61 -13.85 -0.78
C ALA A 108 -22.72 -14.52 0.60
N HIS A 109 -23.88 -15.08 0.90
CA HIS A 109 -24.14 -15.77 2.15
C HIS A 109 -25.07 -16.96 1.95
N LYS A 110 -24.72 -18.11 2.57
CA LYS A 110 -25.54 -19.34 2.59
C LYS A 110 -25.97 -19.87 1.21
N GLY A 111 -25.22 -19.57 0.15
CA GLY A 111 -25.55 -20.01 -1.19
C GLY A 111 -26.21 -18.97 -2.08
N GLU A 112 -26.39 -17.73 -1.60
CA GLU A 112 -27.04 -16.67 -2.37
C GLU A 112 -26.15 -15.42 -2.45
N TYR A 113 -26.11 -14.80 -3.63
CA TYR A 113 -25.43 -13.53 -3.84
C TYR A 113 -26.20 -12.37 -3.23
N CYS A 114 -25.50 -11.50 -2.53
CA CYS A 114 -26.02 -10.24 -2.04
C CYS A 114 -25.97 -9.19 -3.17
N ALA A 115 -26.93 -9.22 -4.11
CA ALA A 115 -26.95 -8.36 -5.31
C ALA A 115 -26.83 -6.85 -5.00
N GLY A 116 -27.40 -6.39 -3.88
CA GLY A 116 -27.27 -5.00 -3.44
C GLY A 116 -25.85 -4.64 -2.99
N ALA A 117 -25.14 -5.59 -2.36
CA ALA A 117 -23.74 -5.42 -1.96
C ALA A 117 -22.82 -5.42 -3.19
N LEU A 118 -23.01 -6.37 -4.11
CA LEU A 118 -22.28 -6.41 -5.39
C LEU A 118 -22.39 -5.08 -6.16
N LYS A 119 -23.62 -4.54 -6.30
CA LYS A 119 -23.82 -3.23 -6.96
C LYS A 119 -23.17 -2.07 -6.21
N ARG A 120 -23.24 -2.06 -4.88
CA ARG A 120 -22.66 -0.98 -4.06
C ARG A 120 -21.13 -0.97 -4.15
N GLU A 121 -20.51 -2.13 -4.06
CA GLU A 121 -19.05 -2.29 -4.14
C GLU A 121 -18.53 -2.36 -5.59
N ARG A 122 -19.42 -2.20 -6.59
CA ARG A 122 -19.12 -2.26 -8.02
C ARG A 122 -18.44 -3.57 -8.46
N VAL A 123 -18.75 -4.66 -7.78
CA VAL A 123 -18.26 -6.00 -8.11
C VAL A 123 -19.25 -6.63 -9.10
N THR A 124 -18.74 -7.03 -10.25
CA THR A 124 -19.51 -7.75 -11.26
C THR A 124 -19.75 -9.20 -10.85
N LEU A 125 -20.78 -9.83 -11.42
CA LEU A 125 -21.04 -11.25 -11.16
C LEU A 125 -19.87 -12.13 -11.64
N GLU A 126 -19.25 -11.75 -12.77
CA GLU A 126 -18.10 -12.43 -13.36
C GLU A 126 -16.88 -12.43 -12.44
N GLU A 127 -16.60 -11.31 -11.76
CA GLU A 127 -15.53 -11.21 -10.76
C GLU A 127 -15.83 -12.08 -9.54
N ALA A 128 -17.08 -12.08 -9.06
CA ALA A 128 -17.50 -12.91 -7.92
C ALA A 128 -17.39 -14.42 -8.25
N GLU A 129 -17.79 -14.83 -9.45
CA GLU A 129 -17.63 -16.21 -9.94
C GLU A 129 -16.17 -16.58 -10.18
N SER A 130 -15.33 -15.63 -10.61
CA SER A 130 -13.89 -15.84 -10.72
C SER A 130 -13.26 -16.11 -9.36
N ALA A 131 -13.61 -15.31 -8.34
CA ALA A 131 -13.17 -15.52 -6.96
C ALA A 131 -13.68 -16.85 -6.39
N LEU A 132 -14.92 -17.22 -6.70
CA LEU A 132 -15.51 -18.51 -6.35
C LEU A 132 -14.67 -19.68 -6.89
N ARG A 133 -14.30 -19.63 -8.17
CA ARG A 133 -13.45 -20.65 -8.82
C ARG A 133 -12.06 -20.71 -8.19
N ALA A 134 -11.46 -19.55 -7.90
CA ALA A 134 -10.17 -19.48 -7.20
C ALA A 134 -10.26 -20.09 -5.79
N GLY A 135 -11.41 -19.97 -5.12
CA GLY A 135 -11.72 -20.61 -3.85
C GLY A 135 -12.06 -22.10 -3.93
N GLY A 136 -12.10 -22.70 -5.12
CA GLY A 136 -12.31 -24.14 -5.32
C GLY A 136 -13.77 -24.58 -5.49
N ALA A 137 -14.72 -23.64 -5.69
CA ALA A 137 -16.12 -23.96 -5.97
C ALA A 137 -16.56 -23.49 -7.37
N GLN A 138 -17.51 -24.20 -7.98
CA GLN A 138 -18.09 -23.83 -9.27
C GLN A 138 -19.43 -23.10 -9.13
N GLU A 139 -20.16 -23.34 -8.05
CA GLU A 139 -21.46 -22.74 -7.80
C GLU A 139 -21.52 -22.01 -6.46
N VAL A 140 -22.26 -20.91 -6.43
CA VAL A 140 -22.49 -20.14 -5.21
C VAL A 140 -23.17 -20.98 -4.13
N SER A 141 -23.95 -21.99 -4.51
CA SER A 141 -24.63 -22.94 -3.62
C SER A 141 -23.70 -23.62 -2.61
N ALA A 142 -22.43 -23.82 -2.98
CA ALA A 142 -21.38 -24.41 -2.15
C ALA A 142 -20.72 -23.41 -1.17
N VAL A 143 -21.06 -22.11 -1.26
CA VAL A 143 -20.48 -21.05 -0.43
C VAL A 143 -21.28 -20.85 0.85
N GLN A 144 -20.57 -20.81 1.97
CA GLN A 144 -21.11 -20.34 3.24
C GLN A 144 -21.05 -18.81 3.33
N SER A 145 -19.91 -18.21 3.00
CA SER A 145 -19.74 -16.76 2.95
C SER A 145 -18.68 -16.34 1.93
N MET A 146 -18.97 -15.25 1.22
CA MET A 146 -18.03 -14.56 0.35
C MET A 146 -17.91 -13.11 0.81
N VAL A 147 -16.70 -12.64 1.09
CA VAL A 147 -16.44 -11.33 1.68
C VAL A 147 -15.43 -10.59 0.82
N LEU A 148 -15.77 -9.36 0.41
CA LEU A 148 -14.82 -8.40 -0.12
C LEU A 148 -14.05 -7.81 1.05
N GLU A 149 -12.75 -8.08 1.14
CA GLU A 149 -11.86 -7.56 2.16
C GLU A 149 -11.47 -6.10 1.90
N SER A 150 -10.95 -5.43 2.92
CA SER A 150 -10.50 -4.03 2.83
C SER A 150 -9.37 -3.77 1.82
N ASP A 151 -8.62 -4.82 1.45
CA ASP A 151 -7.56 -4.78 0.44
C ASP A 151 -8.07 -5.07 -0.98
N GLY A 152 -9.39 -5.24 -1.15
CA GLY A 152 -10.03 -5.55 -2.43
C GLY A 152 -9.99 -7.03 -2.81
N THR A 153 -9.39 -7.90 -1.99
CA THR A 153 -9.42 -9.35 -2.22
C THR A 153 -10.79 -9.90 -1.85
N ILE A 154 -11.23 -10.94 -2.57
CA ILE A 154 -12.48 -11.64 -2.26
C ILE A 154 -12.13 -12.96 -1.56
N SER A 155 -12.49 -13.05 -0.28
CA SER A 155 -12.37 -14.26 0.53
C SER A 155 -13.60 -15.14 0.34
N VAL A 156 -13.41 -16.44 0.06
CA VAL A 156 -14.49 -17.42 -0.09
C VAL A 156 -14.37 -18.49 0.99
N VAL A 157 -15.45 -18.74 1.72
CA VAL A 157 -15.57 -19.83 2.69
C VAL A 157 -16.63 -20.81 2.18
N LEU A 158 -16.21 -22.04 1.93
CA LEU A 158 -17.07 -23.13 1.47
C LEU A 158 -17.80 -23.79 2.65
N LYS A 159 -18.92 -24.45 2.34
CA LYS A 159 -19.68 -25.26 3.30
C LYS A 159 -18.95 -26.53 3.73
#